data_AF-A0AB40EA31-F1
#
_entry.id   AF-A0AB40EA31-F1
#
_cell.length_a   1.000
_cell.length_b   1.000
_cell.length_c   1.000
_cell.angle_alpha   90.00
_cell.angle_beta   90.00
_cell.angle_gamma   90.00
#
_symmetry.space_group_name_H-M   'P 1'
#
loop_
_entity.id
_entity.type
_entity.pdbx_description
1 polymer ?
#
loop_
_entity_poly.entity_id
_entity_poly.type
_entity_poly.pdbx_seq_one_letter_code
_entity_poly.pdbx_strand_id
1 'polypeptide(L)'
;MKMKMSVLLIFMLFFLSVVTCIEDKCAACIAVAEEVERGLSNEKPRNHLDMRHRLDSKGQRRGKVIDYRMSELRVVELLDGLCEKMQDYTLNKVKSTKHEEWIKVDNWDNITNKQEARAYSKDISTYCGRLLEETEDEFSELIKKGSVKVGDVSKVLCQDLSHHCSRTSIGSSKGDDQDDESDAEL
;
A
#
# COMPACT_ATOMS: atom_id res chain seq x y z
N MET A 1 8.45 6.58 -51.52
CA MET A 1 8.28 7.26 -50.22
C MET A 1 7.22 6.62 -49.31
N LYS A 2 6.17 5.95 -49.83
CA LYS A 2 5.10 5.31 -49.02
C LYS A 2 5.58 4.17 -48.09
N MET A 3 6.58 3.39 -48.53
CA MET A 3 7.12 2.26 -47.75
C MET A 3 7.85 2.70 -46.47
N LYS A 4 8.53 3.85 -46.50
CA LYS A 4 9.28 4.39 -45.33
C LYS A 4 8.34 4.95 -44.25
N MET A 5 7.22 5.55 -44.65
CA MET A 5 6.20 6.07 -43.72
C MET A 5 5.50 4.93 -42.96
N SER A 6 5.22 3.80 -43.64
CA SER A 6 4.61 2.63 -43.02
C SER A 6 5.53 1.97 -41.98
N VAL A 7 6.83 1.85 -42.28
CA VAL A 7 7.82 1.28 -41.35
C VAL A 7 8.00 2.16 -40.11
N LEU A 8 8.00 3.50 -40.27
CA LEU A 8 8.06 4.44 -39.13
C LEU A 8 6.82 4.38 -38.24
N LEU A 9 5.62 4.20 -38.82
CA LEU A 9 4.38 4.04 -38.06
C LEU A 9 4.32 2.72 -37.29
N ILE A 10 4.80 1.62 -37.89
CA ILE A 10 4.88 0.32 -37.22
C ILE A 10 5.91 0.36 -36.07
N PHE A 11 7.03 1.05 -36.26
CA PHE A 11 8.06 1.18 -35.22
C PHE A 11 7.56 2.02 -34.02
N MET A 12 6.77 3.07 -34.26
CA MET A 12 6.14 3.87 -33.20
C MET A 12 5.04 3.12 -32.43
N LEU A 13 4.28 2.24 -33.10
CA LEU A 13 3.30 1.36 -32.44
C LEU A 13 3.96 0.31 -31.53
N PHE A 14 5.19 -0.11 -31.83
CA PHE A 14 5.96 -1.04 -31.00
C PHE A 14 6.55 -0.41 -29.72
N PHE A 15 6.73 0.92 -29.68
CA PHE A 15 7.18 1.61 -28.46
C PHE A 15 6.05 1.88 -27.46
N LEU A 16 4.78 1.71 -27.84
CA LEU A 16 3.64 1.99 -26.96
C LEU A 16 3.25 0.85 -26.01
N SER A 17 3.92 -0.31 -26.07
CA SER A 17 3.38 -1.55 -25.47
C SER A 17 4.17 -2.16 -24.31
N VAL A 18 5.09 -1.44 -23.67
CA VAL A 18 5.61 -1.86 -22.35
C VAL A 18 4.98 -1.01 -21.25
N VAL A 19 3.67 -1.17 -21.09
CA VAL A 19 3.03 -0.88 -19.81
C VAL A 19 3.22 -2.14 -18.97
N THR A 20 4.12 -2.10 -17.98
CA THR A 20 4.14 -3.12 -16.92
C THR A 20 2.91 -2.87 -16.05
N CYS A 21 1.77 -3.42 -16.48
CA CYS A 21 0.60 -3.51 -15.64
C CYS A 21 0.85 -4.65 -14.64
N ILE A 22 0.73 -4.33 -13.36
CA ILE A 22 0.53 -5.37 -12.36
C ILE A 22 -0.77 -6.10 -12.73
N GLU A 23 -0.68 -7.42 -12.84
CA GLU A 23 -1.78 -8.27 -13.30
C GLU A 23 -2.88 -8.35 -12.23
N ASP A 24 -2.51 -8.58 -10.96
CA ASP A 24 -3.43 -8.50 -9.82
C ASP A 24 -3.26 -7.19 -9.03
N LYS A 25 -4.00 -6.15 -9.46
CA LYS A 25 -4.05 -4.85 -8.76
C LYS A 25 -4.60 -4.96 -7.33
N CYS A 26 -5.51 -5.90 -7.07
CA CYS A 26 -6.09 -6.04 -5.74
C CYS A 26 -5.04 -6.59 -4.77
N ALA A 27 -4.35 -7.67 -5.15
CA ALA A 27 -3.27 -8.24 -4.34
C ALA A 27 -2.15 -7.23 -4.08
N ALA A 28 -1.73 -6.47 -5.10
CA ALA A 28 -0.73 -5.42 -4.92
C ALA A 28 -1.22 -4.28 -4.02
N CYS A 29 -2.49 -3.87 -4.13
CA CYS A 29 -3.08 -2.89 -3.23
C CYS A 29 -3.05 -3.35 -1.78
N ILE A 30 -3.48 -4.59 -1.53
CA ILE A 30 -3.52 -5.16 -0.18
C ILE A 30 -2.11 -5.16 0.42
N ALA A 31 -1.09 -5.53 -0.35
CA ALA A 31 0.30 -5.48 0.14
C ALA A 31 0.76 -4.06 0.52
N VAL A 32 0.38 -3.03 -0.25
CA VAL A 32 0.64 -1.63 0.11
C VAL A 32 -0.13 -1.25 1.39
N ALA A 33 -1.40 -1.62 1.47
CA ALA A 33 -2.25 -1.35 2.64
C ALA A 33 -1.71 -2.02 3.91
N GLU A 34 -1.17 -3.24 3.82
CA GLU A 34 -0.52 -3.93 4.94
C GLU A 34 0.73 -3.20 5.43
N GLU A 35 1.53 -2.59 4.54
CA GLU A 35 2.69 -1.80 4.97
C GLU A 35 2.26 -0.51 5.67
N VAL A 36 1.17 0.13 5.21
CA VAL A 36 0.55 1.27 5.92
C VAL A 36 0.01 0.84 7.29
N GLU A 37 -0.65 -0.32 7.35
CA GLU A 37 -1.19 -0.88 8.59
C GLU A 37 -0.09 -1.23 9.60
N ARG A 38 1.05 -1.73 9.11
CA ARG A 38 2.27 -1.92 9.90
C ARG A 38 2.79 -0.57 10.42
N GLY A 39 2.73 0.50 9.62
CA GLY A 39 3.04 1.86 10.06
C GLY A 39 2.15 2.33 11.20
N LEU A 40 0.83 2.19 11.07
CA LEU A 40 -0.16 2.53 12.10
C LEU A 40 0.02 1.72 13.39
N SER A 41 0.31 0.43 13.26
CA SER A 41 0.49 -0.47 14.41
C SER A 41 1.76 -0.18 15.20
N ASN A 42 2.81 0.32 14.52
CA ASN A 42 4.07 0.70 15.13
C ASN A 42 4.15 2.20 15.51
N GLU A 43 3.06 2.94 15.31
CA GLU A 43 2.98 4.36 15.64
C GLU A 43 3.19 4.56 17.15
N LYS A 44 4.23 5.32 17.52
CA LYS A 44 4.50 5.62 18.92
C LYS A 44 3.48 6.64 19.43
N PRO A 45 2.92 6.47 20.64
CA PRO A 45 2.06 7.48 21.24
C PRO A 45 2.77 8.84 21.31
N ARG A 46 2.12 9.88 20.81
CA ARG A 46 2.62 11.25 20.83
C ARG A 46 1.63 12.20 21.50
N ASN A 47 2.17 13.25 22.11
CA ASN A 47 1.38 14.34 22.66
C ASN A 47 0.97 15.32 21.55
N HIS A 48 0.18 16.33 21.90
CA HIS A 48 -0.19 17.42 21.01
C HIS A 48 1.02 18.14 20.39
N LEU A 49 0.87 18.57 19.14
CA LEU A 49 1.81 19.46 18.47
C LEU A 49 1.57 20.90 18.95
N ASP A 50 2.59 21.51 19.57
CA ASP A 50 2.53 22.91 20.00
C ASP A 50 3.04 23.83 18.88
N MET A 51 2.11 24.43 18.13
CA MET A 51 2.45 25.37 17.06
C MET A 51 2.50 26.83 17.55
N ARG A 52 2.55 27.06 18.87
CA ARG A 52 2.58 28.41 19.47
C ARG A 52 3.99 29.00 19.49
N HIS A 53 4.47 29.41 18.33
CA HIS A 53 5.82 29.95 18.18
C HIS A 53 5.94 31.44 18.59
N ARG A 54 4.83 32.19 18.64
CA ARG A 54 4.85 33.63 18.91
C ARG A 54 4.56 33.93 20.38
N LEU A 55 5.32 34.85 20.99
CA LEU A 55 5.00 35.39 22.33
C LEU A 55 4.17 36.68 22.20
N ASP A 56 3.23 36.89 23.11
CA ASP A 56 2.55 38.19 23.26
C ASP A 56 3.29 39.11 24.24
N SER A 57 2.81 40.34 24.39
CA SER A 57 3.41 41.36 25.27
C SER A 57 3.41 40.98 26.75
N LYS A 58 2.68 39.93 27.15
CA LYS A 58 2.66 39.39 28.52
C LYS A 58 3.53 38.14 28.67
N GLY A 59 4.32 37.79 27.63
CA GLY A 59 5.17 36.60 27.62
C GLY A 59 4.40 35.28 27.44
N GLN A 60 3.12 35.32 27.03
CA GLN A 60 2.33 34.11 26.80
C GLN A 60 2.46 33.64 25.35
N ARG A 61 2.58 32.32 25.15
CA ARG A 61 2.66 31.72 23.81
C ARG A 61 1.31 31.75 23.11
N ARG A 62 1.30 32.25 21.87
CA ARG A 62 0.14 32.38 20.98
C ARG A 62 0.28 31.45 19.77
N GLY A 63 -0.83 30.84 19.38
CA GLY A 63 -0.91 29.93 18.22
C GLY A 63 -1.87 28.76 18.48
N LYS A 64 -1.75 27.72 17.66
CA LYS A 64 -2.61 26.52 17.70
C LYS A 64 -1.90 25.38 18.42
N VAL A 65 -2.64 24.61 19.20
CA VAL A 65 -2.22 23.29 19.69
C VAL A 65 -3.08 22.26 18.98
N ILE A 66 -2.47 21.26 18.35
CA ILE A 66 -3.16 20.27 17.50
C ILE A 66 -2.90 18.87 18.06
N ASP A 67 -3.93 18.04 18.19
CA ASP A 67 -3.72 16.62 18.48
C ASP A 67 -2.94 15.99 17.32
N TYR A 68 -1.86 15.26 17.64
CA TYR A 68 -1.05 14.57 16.64
C TYR A 68 -1.88 13.66 15.73
N ARG A 69 -2.92 13.00 16.26
CA ARG A 69 -3.79 12.10 15.50
C ARG A 69 -4.54 12.77 14.35
N MET A 70 -4.80 14.07 14.49
CA MET A 70 -5.50 14.90 13.52
C MET A 70 -4.55 15.81 12.74
N SER A 71 -3.25 15.58 12.81
CA SER A 71 -2.24 16.45 12.21
C SER A 71 -1.79 15.94 10.83
N GLU A 72 -1.48 16.87 9.93
CA GLU A 72 -0.82 16.55 8.64
C GLU A 72 0.51 15.83 8.86
N LEU A 73 1.22 16.16 9.95
CA LEU A 73 2.50 15.55 10.27
C LEU A 73 2.39 14.02 10.42
N ARG A 74 1.31 13.52 11.04
CA ARG A 74 1.07 12.08 11.18
C ARG A 74 0.90 11.39 9.82
N VAL A 75 0.21 12.06 8.88
CA VAL A 75 0.04 11.55 7.51
C VAL A 75 1.38 11.48 6.80
N VAL A 76 2.16 12.57 6.85
CA VAL A 76 3.51 12.62 6.25
C VAL A 76 4.39 11.53 6.83
N GLU A 77 4.43 11.37 8.15
CA GLU A 77 5.25 10.32 8.79
C GLU A 77 4.79 8.89 8.44
N LEU A 78 3.52 8.70 8.10
CA LEU A 78 2.97 7.40 7.73
C LEU A 78 3.24 7.04 6.26
N LEU A 79 3.12 8.01 5.35
CA LEU A 79 3.23 7.81 3.91
C LEU A 79 4.66 8.03 3.37
N ASP A 80 5.50 8.77 4.10
CA ASP A 80 6.90 8.99 3.73
C ASP A 80 7.67 7.66 3.68
N GLY A 81 8.39 7.45 2.58
CA GLY A 81 9.14 6.22 2.36
C GLY A 81 8.27 4.98 2.10
N LEU A 82 6.94 5.08 2.02
CA LEU A 82 6.06 3.91 1.87
C LEU A 82 6.37 3.15 0.58
N CYS A 83 6.42 3.84 -0.55
CA CYS A 83 6.62 3.20 -1.84
C CYS A 83 8.05 2.69 -2.03
N GLU A 84 9.03 3.27 -1.32
CA GLU A 84 10.39 2.76 -1.22
C GLU A 84 10.43 1.43 -0.46
N LYS A 85 9.69 1.30 0.66
CA LYS A 85 9.57 0.04 1.41
C LYS A 85 8.91 -1.08 0.60
N MET A 86 8.08 -0.74 -0.39
CA MET A 86 7.54 -1.74 -1.32
C MET A 86 8.63 -2.43 -2.16
N GLN A 87 9.85 -1.89 -2.23
CA GLN A 87 10.98 -2.59 -2.85
C GLN A 87 11.49 -3.78 -2.03
N ASP A 88 11.02 -3.95 -0.79
CA ASP A 88 11.25 -5.14 0.03
C ASP A 88 10.20 -6.22 -0.23
N TYR A 89 9.27 -6.02 -1.18
CA TYR A 89 8.25 -7.01 -1.52
C TYR A 89 8.56 -7.71 -2.83
N THR A 90 8.12 -8.96 -2.98
CA THR A 90 8.20 -9.69 -4.24
C THR A 90 7.00 -10.63 -4.42
N LEU A 91 6.81 -11.11 -5.64
CA LEU A 91 5.70 -11.96 -5.99
C LEU A 91 6.04 -13.43 -5.72
N ASN A 92 5.30 -14.07 -4.82
CA ASN A 92 5.39 -15.50 -4.58
C ASN A 92 4.52 -16.26 -5.58
N LYS A 93 5.16 -16.77 -6.64
CA LYS A 93 4.51 -17.65 -7.62
C LYS A 93 4.44 -19.07 -7.05
N VAL A 94 3.56 -19.33 -6.10
CA VAL A 94 3.23 -20.72 -5.76
C VAL A 94 2.61 -21.35 -7.00
N LYS A 95 3.29 -22.34 -7.58
CA LYS A 95 2.95 -22.96 -8.89
C LYS A 95 1.56 -23.61 -8.96
N SER A 96 0.80 -23.61 -7.87
CA SER A 96 -0.45 -24.36 -7.72
C SER A 96 -1.69 -23.49 -7.52
N THR A 97 -1.54 -22.22 -7.11
CA THR A 97 -2.66 -21.31 -6.89
C THR A 97 -2.70 -20.26 -7.98
N LYS A 98 -3.89 -20.02 -8.55
CA LYS A 98 -4.15 -18.96 -9.54
C LYS A 98 -4.06 -17.54 -8.95
N HIS A 99 -3.60 -17.43 -7.72
CA HIS A 99 -3.56 -16.21 -6.92
C HIS A 99 -2.10 -15.86 -6.68
N GLU A 100 -1.75 -14.66 -7.11
CA GLU A 100 -0.44 -14.07 -6.89
C GLU A 100 -0.41 -13.47 -5.48
N GLU A 101 0.52 -13.93 -4.65
CA GLU A 101 0.68 -13.39 -3.29
C GLU A 101 1.95 -12.53 -3.24
N TRP A 102 1.82 -11.32 -2.70
CA TRP A 102 2.96 -10.44 -2.45
C TRP A 102 3.51 -10.71 -1.07
N ILE A 103 4.79 -11.04 -0.98
CA ILE A 103 5.47 -11.34 0.27
C ILE A 103 6.57 -10.31 0.53
N LYS A 104 6.72 -9.92 1.80
CA LYS A 104 7.86 -9.11 2.24
C LYS A 104 9.09 -10.02 2.39
N VAL A 105 10.20 -9.61 1.79
CA VAL A 105 11.47 -10.35 1.73
C VAL A 105 12.37 -9.88 2.86
N ASP A 106 12.50 -10.69 3.91
CA ASP A 106 13.40 -10.39 5.04
C ASP A 106 14.87 -10.57 4.66
N ASN A 107 15.17 -11.58 3.83
CA ASN A 107 16.53 -11.85 3.36
C ASN A 107 16.56 -12.19 1.86
N TRP A 108 17.11 -11.26 1.08
CA TRP A 108 17.26 -11.38 -0.36
C TRP A 108 18.18 -12.52 -0.81
N ASP A 109 19.04 -13.04 0.06
CA ASP A 109 19.91 -14.18 -0.26
C ASP A 109 19.16 -15.50 -0.38
N ASN A 110 17.97 -15.61 0.22
CA ASN A 110 17.13 -16.80 0.15
C ASN A 110 16.32 -16.89 -1.17
N ILE A 111 16.37 -15.85 -2.02
CA ILE A 111 15.61 -15.79 -3.25
C ILE A 111 16.42 -16.40 -4.40
N THR A 112 15.90 -17.49 -4.97
CA THR A 112 16.55 -18.22 -6.08
C THR A 112 16.73 -17.36 -7.33
N ASN A 113 15.68 -16.63 -7.75
CA ASN A 113 15.74 -15.75 -8.91
C ASN A 113 15.68 -14.27 -8.47
N LYS A 114 16.83 -13.74 -8.00
CA LYS A 114 16.90 -12.36 -7.50
C LYS A 114 16.53 -11.32 -8.56
N GLN A 115 16.87 -11.54 -9.83
CA GLN A 115 16.61 -10.57 -10.89
C GLN A 115 15.12 -10.41 -11.16
N GLU A 116 14.40 -11.52 -11.29
CA GLU A 116 12.94 -11.52 -11.46
C GLU A 116 12.25 -10.94 -10.22
N ALA A 117 12.68 -11.35 -9.02
CA ALA A 117 12.11 -10.86 -7.78
C ALA A 117 12.28 -9.33 -7.62
N ARG A 118 13.44 -8.79 -8.00
CA ARG A 118 13.70 -7.34 -8.00
C ARG A 118 12.92 -6.59 -9.07
N ALA A 119 12.60 -7.22 -10.20
CA ALA A 119 11.68 -6.64 -11.18
C ALA A 119 10.29 -6.45 -10.55
N TYR A 120 9.77 -7.48 -9.88
CA TYR A 120 8.49 -7.38 -9.15
C TYR A 120 8.50 -6.32 -8.06
N SER A 121 9.56 -6.23 -7.27
CA SER A 121 9.73 -5.18 -6.26
C SER A 121 9.63 -3.77 -6.84
N LYS A 122 10.25 -3.56 -8.01
CA LYS A 122 10.19 -2.28 -8.70
C LYS A 122 8.79 -2.00 -9.25
N ASP A 123 8.12 -3.03 -9.76
CA ASP A 123 6.76 -2.90 -10.28
C ASP A 123 5.77 -2.51 -9.16
N ILE A 124 5.80 -3.17 -7.99
CA ILE A 124 4.93 -2.81 -6.87
C ILE A 124 5.26 -1.44 -6.26
N SER A 125 6.55 -1.07 -6.21
CA SER A 125 6.96 0.29 -5.81
C SER A 125 6.41 1.36 -6.75
N THR A 126 6.46 1.12 -8.07
CA THR A 126 5.90 2.01 -9.08
C THR A 126 4.37 2.06 -9.03
N TYR A 127 3.72 0.93 -8.71
CA TYR A 127 2.28 0.87 -8.49
C TYR A 127 1.86 1.64 -7.24
N CYS A 128 2.60 1.52 -6.14
CA CYS A 128 2.35 2.29 -4.92
C CYS A 128 2.37 3.80 -5.21
N GLY A 129 3.35 4.27 -6.00
CA GLY A 129 3.40 5.67 -6.40
C GLY A 129 2.12 6.12 -7.12
N ARG A 130 1.68 5.35 -8.12
CA ARG A 130 0.42 5.61 -8.84
C ARG A 130 -0.81 5.56 -7.93
N LEU A 131 -0.87 4.59 -7.01
CA LEU A 131 -1.96 4.46 -6.05
C LEU A 131 -2.05 5.69 -5.14
N LEU A 132 -0.91 6.18 -4.63
CA LEU A 132 -0.89 7.37 -3.78
C LEU A 132 -1.19 8.64 -4.57
N GLU A 133 -0.65 8.78 -5.79
CA GLU A 133 -1.00 9.90 -6.68
C GLU A 133 -2.53 10.04 -6.87
N GLU A 134 -3.24 8.91 -6.94
CA GLU A 134 -4.70 8.89 -7.12
C GLU A 134 -5.48 9.09 -5.81
N THR A 135 -4.96 8.64 -4.66
CA THR A 135 -5.75 8.48 -3.42
C THR A 135 -5.28 9.30 -2.22
N GLU A 136 -4.08 9.90 -2.26
CA GLU A 136 -3.43 10.53 -1.10
C GLU A 136 -4.30 11.61 -0.45
N ASP A 137 -4.93 12.49 -1.23
CA ASP A 137 -5.74 13.59 -0.69
C ASP A 137 -6.90 13.08 0.18
N GLU A 138 -7.70 12.15 -0.35
CA GLU A 138 -8.85 11.58 0.36
C GLU A 138 -8.41 10.69 1.52
N PHE A 139 -7.36 9.89 1.32
CA PHE A 139 -6.83 9.01 2.34
C PHE A 139 -6.27 9.80 3.54
N SER A 140 -5.56 10.89 3.28
CA SER A 140 -5.03 11.82 4.28
C SER A 140 -6.14 12.42 5.13
N GLU A 141 -7.24 12.84 4.52
CA GLU A 141 -8.41 13.33 5.23
C GLU A 141 -9.05 12.28 6.14
N LEU A 142 -9.16 11.02 5.67
CA LEU A 142 -9.68 9.93 6.48
C LEU A 142 -8.77 9.57 7.66
N ILE A 143 -7.45 9.60 7.48
CA ILE A 143 -6.48 9.39 8.56
C ILE A 143 -6.63 10.47 9.62
N LYS A 144 -6.70 11.75 9.23
CA LYS A 144 -6.85 12.90 10.15
C LYS A 144 -8.17 12.86 10.90
N LYS A 145 -9.25 12.36 10.29
CA LYS A 145 -10.56 12.16 10.93
C LYS A 145 -10.58 10.95 11.87
N GLY A 146 -9.55 10.11 11.87
CA GLY A 146 -9.51 8.86 12.63
C GLY A 146 -10.41 7.77 12.07
N SER A 147 -10.80 7.88 10.79
CA SER A 147 -11.64 6.92 10.08
C SER A 147 -10.86 5.71 9.57
N VAL A 148 -9.52 5.81 9.52
CA VAL A 148 -8.62 4.70 9.16
C VAL A 148 -8.03 4.12 10.44
N LYS A 149 -8.32 2.84 10.70
CA LYS A 149 -7.83 2.08 11.86
C LYS A 149 -7.07 0.84 11.39
N VAL A 150 -6.24 0.32 12.27
CA VAL A 150 -5.65 -1.02 12.11
C VAL A 150 -6.79 -2.02 11.92
N GLY A 151 -6.69 -2.87 10.90
CA GLY A 151 -7.71 -3.81 10.43
C GLY A 151 -8.58 -3.30 9.27
N ASP A 152 -8.69 -1.98 9.07
CA ASP A 152 -9.59 -1.38 8.08
C ASP A 152 -8.86 -0.78 6.87
N VAL A 153 -7.51 -0.74 6.89
CA VAL A 153 -6.71 -0.03 5.87
C VAL A 153 -6.96 -0.58 4.47
N SER A 154 -6.89 -1.90 4.29
CA SER A 154 -7.12 -2.55 3.00
C SER A 154 -8.53 -2.30 2.46
N LYS A 155 -9.53 -2.25 3.33
CA LYS A 155 -10.90 -1.92 2.92
C LYS A 155 -10.98 -0.48 2.42
N VAL A 156 -10.49 0.48 3.22
CA VAL A 156 -10.54 1.90 2.86
C VAL A 156 -9.74 2.17 1.60
N LEU A 157 -8.47 1.77 1.56
CA LEU A 157 -7.57 2.10 0.46
C LEU A 157 -7.89 1.31 -0.82
N CYS A 158 -8.17 0.01 -0.69
CA CYS A 158 -8.26 -0.88 -1.85
C CYS A 158 -9.69 -1.10 -2.37
N GLN A 159 -10.71 -0.95 -1.52
CA GLN A 159 -12.10 -1.06 -1.96
C GLN A 159 -12.77 0.31 -2.11
N ASP A 160 -12.66 1.16 -1.08
CA ASP A 160 -13.45 2.40 -1.02
C ASP A 160 -12.82 3.54 -1.84
N LEU A 161 -11.49 3.67 -1.85
CA LEU A 161 -10.79 4.75 -2.59
C LEU A 161 -10.33 4.33 -3.99
N SER A 162 -9.44 3.33 -4.10
CA SER A 162 -8.87 2.95 -5.41
C SER A 162 -9.75 2.02 -6.25
N HIS A 163 -10.74 1.38 -5.62
CA HIS A 163 -11.60 0.37 -6.26
C HIS A 163 -10.84 -0.79 -6.94
N HIS A 164 -9.60 -1.05 -6.53
CA HIS A 164 -8.80 -2.15 -7.06
C HIS A 164 -9.27 -3.52 -6.57
N CYS A 165 -9.96 -3.57 -5.44
CA CYS A 165 -10.56 -4.78 -4.88
C CYS A 165 -12.08 -4.75 -4.93
N SER A 166 -12.69 -5.91 -5.21
CA SER A 166 -14.14 -6.11 -5.09
C SER A 166 -14.54 -6.29 -3.62
N ARG A 167 -15.79 -6.00 -3.27
CA ARG A 167 -16.29 -6.14 -1.88
C ARG A 167 -16.16 -7.56 -1.32
N THR A 168 -16.13 -8.59 -2.18
CA THR A 168 -16.07 -10.00 -1.79
C THR A 168 -14.64 -10.53 -1.58
N SER A 169 -13.59 -9.82 -2.02
CA SER A 169 -12.24 -10.40 -2.10
C SER A 169 -11.45 -10.45 -0.78
N ILE A 170 -11.96 -9.87 0.31
CA ILE A 170 -11.27 -9.83 1.63
C ILE A 170 -11.71 -10.99 2.56
N GLY A 171 -12.68 -11.82 2.13
CA GLY A 171 -13.28 -12.86 2.98
C GLY A 171 -12.63 -14.25 2.95
N SER A 172 -11.65 -14.52 2.07
CA SER A 172 -11.19 -15.90 1.80
C SER A 172 -9.87 -16.31 2.47
N SER A 173 -9.37 -15.58 3.47
CA SER A 173 -8.11 -15.91 4.17
C SER A 173 -8.26 -16.09 5.69
N LYS A 174 -9.38 -16.66 6.14
CA LYS A 174 -9.48 -17.30 7.47
C LYS A 174 -9.97 -18.72 7.28
N GLY A 175 -9.19 -19.66 7.81
CA GLY A 175 -9.34 -21.10 7.60
C GLY A 175 -10.72 -21.63 7.97
N ASP A 176 -11.19 -22.56 7.15
CA ASP A 176 -12.16 -23.57 7.54
C ASP A 176 -11.52 -24.47 8.60
N ASP A 177 -11.74 -24.17 9.87
CA ASP A 177 -11.68 -25.19 10.92
C ASP A 177 -13.04 -25.90 10.91
N GLN A 178 -13.10 -27.02 10.18
CA GLN A 178 -14.16 -28.02 10.33
C GLN A 178 -13.86 -28.82 11.59
N ASP A 179 -14.55 -28.48 12.68
CA ASP A 179 -14.59 -29.31 13.88
C ASP A 179 -15.54 -30.50 13.62
N ASP A 180 -15.00 -31.59 13.09
CA ASP A 180 -15.61 -32.92 13.15
C ASP A 180 -15.53 -33.41 14.61
N GLU A 181 -16.60 -33.19 15.36
CA GLU A 181 -16.78 -33.80 16.68
C GLU A 181 -17.08 -35.30 16.49
N SER A 182 -16.06 -36.13 16.77
CA SER A 182 -16.20 -37.58 16.89
C SER A 182 -16.16 -37.98 18.36
N ASP A 183 -17.24 -38.65 18.76
CA ASP A 183 -17.46 -39.24 20.07
C ASP A 183 -16.34 -40.22 20.47
N ALA A 184 -15.80 -40.05 21.68
CA ALA A 184 -15.04 -41.09 22.38
C ALA A 184 -15.25 -41.02 23.91
N GLU A 185 -16.13 -41.90 24.36
CA GLU A 185 -16.17 -42.68 25.62
C GLU A 185 -16.19 -41.99 27.00
N LEU A 186 -17.25 -42.26 27.78
CA LEU A 186 -17.24 -43.12 28.99
C LEU A 186 -18.68 -43.58 29.35
#